data_AF-A0A513PXB9-F1
#
_entry.id   AF-A0A513PXB9-F1
#
_cell.length_a   1.000
_cell.length_b   1.000
_cell.length_c   1.000
_cell.angle_alpha   90.00
_cell.angle_beta   90.00
_cell.angle_gamma   90.00
#
_symmetry.space_group_name_H-M   'P 1'
#
loop_
_entity.id
_entity.type
_entity.pdbx_description
1 polymer ?
#
loop_
_entity_poly.entity_id
_entity_poly.type
_entity_poly.pdbx_seq_one_letter_code
_entity_poly.pdbx_strand_id
1 'polypeptide(L)'
;SSQDHALPLMERYVDYCDSGTVRRTVWSSQNVAMLFFRIHTAGSSFTLTVRKPINPFPCNIISQTPEGSFTMVIPQQHRNCSFSIIYPVEIKIAELSLGHLNDFPIKRSIPGCAGAGDFVELLGGNGMDPSKMFPVADLCYNFNGPAQMKIGCDNTVVRM
;
A
#
# COMPACT_ATOMS: atom_id res chain seq x y z
N SER A 1 4.94 2.94 5.16
CA SER A 1 6.23 3.01 5.89
C SER A 1 7.26 3.84 5.11
N SER A 2 8.44 4.09 5.67
CA SER A 2 9.66 4.47 4.93
C SER A 2 10.17 3.35 4.01
N GLN A 3 9.79 2.10 4.27
CA GLN A 3 10.17 0.95 3.43
C GLN A 3 9.33 0.83 2.14
N ASP A 4 8.12 1.40 2.13
CA ASP A 4 7.20 1.29 0.99
C ASP A 4 7.15 2.60 0.16
N HIS A 5 7.80 3.66 0.64
CA HIS A 5 7.74 4.97 0.00
C HIS A 5 9.12 5.61 -0.12
N ALA A 6 9.46 6.08 -1.32
CA ALA A 6 10.77 6.67 -1.60
C ALA A 6 11.04 7.98 -0.86
N LEU A 7 10.00 8.76 -0.55
CA LEU A 7 10.10 10.03 0.20
C LEU A 7 9.73 9.89 1.69
N PRO A 8 10.43 10.59 2.60
CA PRO A 8 10.06 10.74 4.00
C PRO A 8 8.65 11.35 4.22
N LEU A 9 8.06 11.17 5.41
CA LEU A 9 6.75 11.75 5.75
C LEU A 9 6.69 13.28 5.59
N MET A 10 7.73 13.99 6.04
CA MET A 10 7.77 15.45 6.00
C MET A 10 7.81 16.00 4.56
N GLU A 11 8.32 15.22 3.61
CA GLU A 11 8.37 15.58 2.19
C GLU A 11 7.09 15.17 1.43
N ARG A 12 6.20 14.40 2.07
CA ARG A 12 4.89 14.00 1.52
C ARG A 12 3.75 14.94 1.88
N TYR A 13 4.03 15.97 2.68
CA TYR A 13 3.05 16.91 3.20
C TYR A 13 3.46 18.33 2.81
N VAL A 14 2.47 19.16 2.45
CA VAL A 14 2.72 20.53 1.99
C VAL A 14 1.79 21.53 2.66
N ASP A 15 2.44 22.39 3.45
CA ASP A 15 2.12 23.78 3.82
C ASP A 15 1.51 24.72 2.77
N TYR A 16 0.20 25.00 2.79
CA TYR A 16 -0.33 26.19 2.10
C TYR A 16 -0.94 27.19 3.09
N CYS A 17 -0.15 28.21 3.45
CA CYS A 17 -0.56 29.28 4.37
C CYS A 17 -0.51 30.70 3.78
N ASP A 18 -0.26 30.85 2.49
CA ASP A 18 -0.13 32.17 1.85
C ASP A 18 -1.24 32.44 0.83
N SER A 19 -1.64 33.70 0.74
CA SER A 19 -2.63 34.30 -0.17
C SER A 19 -2.14 34.41 -1.63
N GLY A 20 -0.89 34.03 -1.90
CA GLY A 20 -0.31 34.01 -3.24
C GLY A 20 -1.05 33.05 -4.19
N THR A 21 -1.60 33.59 -5.28
CA THR A 21 -2.34 32.92 -6.37
C THR A 21 -1.49 31.99 -7.24
N VAL A 22 -0.49 31.30 -6.67
CA VAL A 22 0.24 30.29 -7.43
C VAL A 22 -0.60 29.01 -7.41
N ARG A 23 -1.15 28.67 -8.57
CA ARG A 23 -1.82 27.38 -8.81
C ARG A 23 -0.80 26.26 -8.62
N ARG A 24 -0.70 25.73 -7.40
CA ARG A 24 0.25 24.67 -7.05
C ARG A 24 -0.42 23.31 -7.25
N THR A 25 0.15 22.50 -8.13
CA THR A 25 -0.28 21.13 -8.36
C THR A 25 0.49 20.21 -7.41
N VAL A 26 -0.22 19.40 -6.63
CA VAL A 26 0.36 18.35 -5.80
C VAL A 26 0.02 17.00 -6.42
N TRP A 27 1.00 16.10 -6.41
CA TRP A 27 0.83 14.72 -6.85
C TRP A 27 0.84 13.82 -5.64
N SER A 28 -0.22 13.03 -5.46
CA SER A 28 -0.16 11.91 -4.52
C SER A 28 0.61 10.77 -5.16
N SER A 29 1.46 10.13 -4.37
CA SER A 29 2.13 8.88 -4.70
C SER A 29 1.24 7.65 -4.48
N GLN A 30 0.03 7.86 -3.96
CA GLN A 30 -0.96 6.82 -3.69
C GLN A 30 -2.27 7.18 -4.39
N ASN A 31 -3.23 6.26 -4.38
CA ASN A 31 -4.59 6.52 -4.85
C ASN A 31 -5.44 7.34 -3.85
N VAL A 32 -4.85 7.79 -2.75
CA VAL A 32 -5.46 8.63 -1.70
C VAL A 32 -4.63 9.87 -1.47
N ALA A 33 -5.29 10.99 -1.19
CA ALA A 33 -4.66 12.22 -0.69
C ALA A 33 -5.49 12.75 0.48
N MET A 34 -4.83 13.16 1.55
CA MET A 34 -5.49 13.72 2.73
C MET A 34 -5.36 15.24 2.71
N LEU A 35 -6.48 15.93 2.86
CA LEU A 35 -6.54 17.38 2.92
C LEU A 35 -6.98 17.81 4.32
N PHE A 36 -6.14 18.58 4.98
CA PHE A 36 -6.50 19.33 6.18
C PHE A 36 -6.64 20.79 5.81
N PHE A 37 -7.71 21.44 6.24
CA PHE A 37 -7.92 22.86 6.00
C PHE A 37 -8.49 23.55 7.23
N ARG A 38 -8.12 24.82 7.39
CA ARG A 38 -8.67 25.71 8.41
C ARG A 38 -8.93 27.09 7.79
N ILE A 39 -10.18 27.53 7.79
CA ILE A 39 -10.56 28.85 7.28
C ILE A 39 -10.68 29.79 8.48
N HIS A 40 -9.80 30.79 8.55
CA HIS A 40 -9.73 31.71 9.69
C HIS A 40 -10.63 32.95 9.54
N THR A 41 -10.92 33.35 8.30
CA THR A 41 -11.63 34.59 7.96
C THR A 41 -12.97 34.29 7.31
N ALA A 42 -14.04 34.90 7.83
CA ALA A 42 -15.36 34.79 7.24
C ALA A 42 -15.35 35.34 5.80
N GLY A 43 -15.86 34.56 4.85
CA GLY A 43 -15.87 34.91 3.43
C GLY A 43 -14.66 34.41 2.62
N SER A 44 -13.63 33.86 3.27
CA SER A 44 -12.51 33.22 2.56
C SER A 44 -12.86 31.79 2.15
N SER A 45 -12.39 31.38 0.97
CA SER A 45 -12.60 30.04 0.43
C SER A 45 -11.41 29.63 -0.44
N PHE A 46 -11.36 28.34 -0.78
CA PHE A 46 -10.43 27.80 -1.76
C PHE A 46 -11.15 26.75 -2.59
N THR A 47 -10.66 26.52 -3.81
CA THR A 47 -11.18 25.50 -4.72
C THR A 47 -10.08 24.51 -5.05
N LEU A 48 -10.38 23.22 -4.92
CA LEU A 48 -9.49 22.15 -5.33
C LEU A 48 -10.03 21.46 -6.57
N THR A 49 -9.14 21.14 -7.51
CA THR A 49 -9.45 20.31 -8.66
C THR A 49 -8.64 19.03 -8.57
N VAL A 50 -9.32 17.90 -8.41
CA VAL A 50 -8.67 16.58 -8.33
C VAL A 50 -8.66 15.94 -9.71
N ARG A 51 -7.49 15.48 -10.15
CA ARG A 51 -7.31 14.70 -11.38
C ARG A 51 -6.76 13.33 -11.02
N LYS A 52 -7.34 12.29 -11.62
CA LYS A 52 -6.93 10.89 -11.43
C LYS A 52 -6.32 10.37 -12.73
N PRO A 53 -4.99 10.52 -12.94
CA PRO A 53 -4.35 9.91 -14.10
C PRO A 53 -4.47 8.39 -14.02
N ILE A 54 -4.51 7.73 -15.17
CA ILE A 54 -4.48 6.26 -15.24
C ILE A 54 -3.06 5.80 -14.92
N ASN A 55 -2.90 5.00 -13.88
CA ASN A 55 -1.65 4.31 -13.57
C ASN A 55 -1.86 2.80 -13.82
N PRO A 56 -1.24 2.20 -14.86
CA PRO A 56 -1.42 0.78 -15.17
C PRO A 56 -0.76 -0.15 -14.15
N PHE A 57 0.25 0.32 -13.41
CA PHE A 57 0.96 -0.45 -12.39
C PHE A 57 0.98 0.33 -11.07
N PRO A 58 -0.18 0.45 -10.41
CA PRO A 58 -0.27 1.20 -9.17
C PRO A 58 0.48 0.48 -8.04
N CYS A 59 1.08 1.28 -7.16
CA CYS A 59 1.87 0.85 -6.01
C CYS A 59 1.46 1.73 -4.83
N ASN A 60 1.48 1.19 -3.60
CA ASN A 60 0.98 1.89 -2.39
C ASN A 60 -0.48 2.31 -2.50
N ILE A 61 -1.34 1.32 -2.65
CA ILE A 61 -2.77 1.49 -2.93
C ILE A 61 -3.54 1.26 -1.65
N ILE A 62 -4.56 2.07 -1.41
CA ILE A 62 -5.55 1.83 -0.36
C ILE A 62 -6.85 1.35 -1.01
N SER A 63 -7.43 0.26 -0.50
CA SER A 63 -8.72 -0.23 -0.97
C SER A 63 -9.81 0.83 -0.76
N GLN A 64 -10.59 1.09 -1.80
CA GLN A 64 -11.72 2.03 -1.72
C GLN A 64 -12.94 1.38 -1.06
N THR A 65 -13.07 0.05 -1.13
CA THR A 65 -14.21 -0.72 -0.64
C THR A 65 -13.74 -1.89 0.24
N PRO A 66 -14.59 -2.39 1.16
CA PRO A 66 -14.29 -3.59 1.97
C PRO A 66 -14.39 -4.90 1.17
N GLU A 67 -14.99 -4.85 -0.02
CA GLU A 67 -15.20 -6.00 -0.88
C GLU A 67 -14.67 -5.73 -2.29
N GLY A 68 -14.16 -6.77 -2.94
CA GLY A 68 -13.70 -6.70 -4.33
C GLY A 68 -12.58 -7.68 -4.63
N SER A 69 -12.07 -7.62 -5.86
CA SER A 69 -10.85 -8.31 -6.28
C SER A 69 -9.84 -7.27 -6.74
N PHE A 70 -8.56 -7.55 -6.48
CA PHE A 70 -7.47 -6.69 -6.89
C PHE A 70 -6.30 -7.54 -7.39
N THR A 71 -5.73 -7.15 -8.51
CA THR A 71 -4.53 -7.78 -9.08
C THR A 71 -3.39 -6.79 -9.01
N MET A 72 -2.35 -7.13 -8.25
CA MET A 72 -1.11 -6.36 -8.21
C MET A 72 -0.08 -7.01 -9.14
N VAL A 73 0.57 -6.20 -9.97
CA VAL A 73 1.67 -6.63 -10.83
C VAL A 73 2.81 -5.62 -10.71
N ILE A 74 4.02 -6.09 -10.41
CA ILE A 74 5.22 -5.26 -10.27
C ILE A 74 6.17 -5.58 -11.44
N PRO A 75 6.13 -4.81 -12.54
CA PRO A 75 6.96 -5.09 -13.69
C PRO A 75 8.40 -4.59 -13.49
N GLN A 76 9.37 -5.45 -13.80
CA GLN A 76 10.77 -5.12 -14.15
C GLN A 76 11.60 -4.30 -13.12
N GLN A 77 11.10 -4.07 -11.91
CA GLN A 77 11.83 -3.36 -10.86
C GLN A 77 11.61 -4.04 -9.50
N HIS A 78 12.69 -4.39 -8.80
CA HIS A 78 12.62 -4.77 -7.38
C HIS A 78 12.22 -3.53 -6.57
N ARG A 79 10.92 -3.37 -6.34
CA ARG A 79 10.33 -2.29 -5.56
C ARG A 79 9.29 -2.85 -4.63
N ASN A 80 9.34 -2.41 -3.38
CA ASN A 80 8.34 -2.78 -2.40
C ASN A 80 7.04 -2.06 -2.72
N CYS A 81 5.97 -2.82 -2.94
CA CYS A 81 4.64 -2.27 -3.17
C CYS A 81 3.64 -2.83 -2.17
N SER A 82 2.69 -1.98 -1.78
CA SER A 82 1.68 -2.33 -0.80
C SER A 82 0.26 -2.12 -1.30
N PHE A 83 -0.64 -3.00 -0.88
CA PHE A 83 -2.09 -2.85 -0.97
C PHE A 83 -2.65 -2.88 0.45
N SER A 84 -3.14 -1.74 0.92
CA SER A 84 -3.66 -1.54 2.26
C SER A 84 -5.18 -1.57 2.26
N ILE A 85 -5.77 -2.25 3.22
CA ILE A 85 -7.22 -2.37 3.41
C ILE A 85 -7.51 -1.85 4.81
N ILE A 86 -8.27 -0.75 4.89
CA ILE A 86 -8.62 -0.06 6.14
C ILE A 86 -9.95 -0.55 6.74
N TYR A 87 -10.34 -1.76 6.36
CA TYR A 87 -11.57 -2.40 6.76
C TYR A 87 -11.25 -3.78 7.32
N PRO A 88 -12.00 -4.27 8.31
CA PRO A 88 -11.87 -5.65 8.76
C PRO A 88 -12.41 -6.57 7.67
N VAL A 89 -11.53 -7.30 6.99
CA VAL A 89 -11.88 -8.15 5.84
C VAL A 89 -11.26 -9.56 5.94
N GLU A 90 -11.86 -10.51 5.24
CA GLU A 90 -11.22 -11.80 4.95
C GLU A 90 -10.48 -11.73 3.61
N ILE A 91 -9.21 -12.16 3.58
CA ILE A 91 -8.41 -12.13 2.35
C ILE A 91 -8.35 -13.51 1.72
N LYS A 92 -8.56 -13.54 0.40
CA LYS A 92 -8.39 -14.71 -0.43
C LYS A 92 -7.41 -14.41 -1.55
N ILE A 93 -6.25 -15.05 -1.53
CA ILE A 93 -5.25 -14.98 -2.60
C ILE A 93 -5.59 -16.06 -3.61
N ALA A 94 -5.97 -15.68 -4.83
CA ALA A 94 -6.34 -16.62 -5.88
C ALA A 94 -5.14 -17.23 -6.59
N GLU A 95 -4.10 -16.42 -6.80
CA GLU A 95 -2.88 -16.79 -7.51
C GLU A 95 -1.73 -15.94 -6.97
N LEU A 96 -0.55 -16.54 -6.84
CA LEU A 96 0.70 -15.86 -6.51
C LEU A 96 1.80 -16.36 -7.43
N SER A 97 2.47 -15.41 -8.08
CA SER A 97 3.65 -15.65 -8.92
C SER A 97 4.75 -14.67 -8.54
N LEU A 98 5.92 -15.21 -8.21
CA LEU A 98 7.12 -14.49 -7.81
C LEU A 98 8.17 -14.58 -8.92
N GLY A 99 8.85 -13.46 -9.19
CA GLY A 99 9.80 -13.35 -10.29
C GLY A 99 11.17 -13.95 -9.95
N HIS A 100 11.71 -13.61 -8.78
CA HIS A 100 13.00 -14.08 -8.31
C HIS A 100 12.87 -14.94 -7.06
N LEU A 101 13.06 -16.25 -7.21
CA LEU A 101 13.22 -17.18 -6.09
C LEU A 101 14.68 -17.61 -6.04
N ASN A 102 15.30 -17.55 -4.87
CA ASN A 102 16.62 -18.14 -4.68
C ASN A 102 16.53 -19.67 -4.86
N ASP A 103 17.51 -20.29 -5.53
CA ASP A 103 17.57 -21.73 -5.90
C ASP A 103 17.54 -22.71 -4.72
N PHE A 104 17.44 -22.21 -3.48
CA PHE A 104 17.19 -23.08 -2.33
C PHE A 104 15.74 -23.57 -2.39
N PRO A 105 15.50 -24.89 -2.36
CA PRO A 105 14.15 -25.39 -2.21
C PRO A 105 13.65 -24.91 -0.84
N ILE A 106 12.87 -23.83 -0.84
CA ILE A 106 12.13 -23.37 0.33
C ILE A 106 11.11 -24.47 0.60
N LYS A 107 11.57 -25.50 1.32
CA LYS A 107 10.68 -26.40 2.03
C LYS A 107 9.74 -25.50 2.82
N ARG A 108 8.45 -25.83 2.87
CA ARG A 108 7.36 -25.17 3.61
C ARG A 108 7.61 -24.99 5.13
N SER A 109 8.86 -25.06 5.60
CA SER A 109 9.32 -25.30 6.97
C SER A 109 10.33 -24.27 7.47
N ILE A 110 10.73 -23.25 6.69
CA ILE A 110 11.49 -22.12 7.25
C ILE A 110 10.48 -21.14 7.87
N PRO A 111 10.60 -20.76 9.15
CA PRO A 111 9.79 -19.70 9.71
C PRO A 111 10.19 -18.37 9.06
N GLY A 112 9.35 -17.89 8.16
CA GLY A 112 9.52 -16.64 7.42
C GLY A 112 10.23 -16.79 6.07
N CYS A 113 10.01 -15.81 5.21
CA CYS A 113 10.58 -15.76 3.84
C CYS A 113 11.87 -14.92 3.74
N ALA A 114 12.52 -14.67 4.87
CA ALA A 114 13.76 -13.89 4.92
C ALA A 114 14.87 -14.54 4.08
N GLY A 115 15.34 -13.83 3.05
CA GLY A 115 16.39 -14.33 2.15
C GLY A 115 15.90 -15.25 1.03
N ALA A 116 14.58 -15.37 0.81
CA ALA A 116 13.99 -16.16 -0.26
C ALA A 116 14.09 -15.52 -1.67
N GLY A 117 14.45 -14.23 -1.74
CA GLY A 117 14.29 -13.42 -2.94
C GLY A 117 13.03 -12.56 -2.82
N ASP A 118 12.18 -12.57 -3.84
CA ASP A 118 10.86 -11.94 -3.82
C ASP A 118 9.91 -12.74 -2.91
N PHE A 119 9.10 -12.04 -2.12
CA PHE A 119 8.12 -12.65 -1.22
C PHE A 119 6.96 -11.68 -0.98
N VAL A 120 5.83 -12.22 -0.49
CA VAL A 120 4.66 -11.43 -0.12
C VAL A 120 4.43 -11.53 1.38
N GLU A 121 4.27 -10.41 2.04
CA GLU A 121 3.89 -10.32 3.45
C GLU A 121 2.43 -9.91 3.57
N LEU A 122 1.71 -10.63 4.41
CA LEU A 122 0.40 -10.23 4.91
C LEU A 122 0.59 -9.68 6.30
N LEU A 123 0.32 -8.40 6.46
CA LEU A 123 0.49 -7.68 7.71
C LEU A 123 -0.89 -7.29 8.26
N GLY A 124 -1.08 -7.43 9.56
CA GLY A 124 -2.28 -7.01 10.26
C GLY A 124 -1.93 -6.11 11.44
N GLY A 125 -2.69 -5.06 11.65
CA GLY A 125 -2.53 -4.25 12.86
C GLY A 125 -3.39 -3.00 12.88
N ASN A 126 -3.07 -2.14 13.84
CA ASN A 126 -3.76 -0.87 14.03
C ASN A 126 -2.95 0.26 13.37
N GLY A 127 -3.64 1.16 12.67
CA GLY A 127 -3.01 2.26 11.93
C GLY A 127 -2.57 1.90 10.51
N MET A 128 -1.87 2.82 9.83
CA MET A 128 -1.55 2.71 8.39
C MET A 128 -0.04 2.61 8.10
N ASP A 129 0.78 2.26 9.10
CA ASP A 129 2.23 2.09 8.92
C ASP A 129 2.62 0.61 8.94
N PRO A 130 2.87 -0.02 7.76
CA PRO A 130 3.19 -1.44 7.65
C PRO A 130 4.38 -1.88 8.50
N SER A 131 5.38 -1.01 8.74
CA SER A 131 6.53 -1.36 9.57
C SER A 131 6.22 -1.49 11.06
N LYS A 132 5.03 -1.10 11.49
CA LYS A 132 4.54 -1.26 12.87
C LYS A 132 3.44 -2.33 12.97
N MET A 133 3.09 -2.98 11.86
CA MET A 133 2.09 -4.04 11.81
C MET A 133 2.71 -5.39 12.12
N PHE A 134 1.87 -6.34 12.52
CA PHE A 134 2.28 -7.71 12.81
C PHE A 134 2.23 -8.57 11.55
N PRO A 135 3.28 -9.33 11.22
CA PRO A 135 3.26 -10.26 10.09
C PRO A 135 2.35 -11.45 10.41
N VAL A 136 1.23 -11.53 9.70
CA VAL A 136 0.30 -12.65 9.76
C VAL A 136 0.83 -13.84 8.98
N ALA A 137 1.44 -13.60 7.81
CA ALA A 137 2.06 -14.63 7.01
C ALA A 137 3.04 -14.07 5.97
N ASP A 138 4.04 -14.89 5.62
CA ASP A 138 4.97 -14.62 4.54
C ASP A 138 4.84 -15.72 3.48
N LEU A 139 4.78 -15.33 2.20
CA LEU A 139 4.59 -16.23 1.06
C LEU A 139 5.74 -16.04 0.06
N CYS A 140 6.58 -17.06 -0.05
CA CYS A 140 7.76 -17.09 -0.93
C CYS A 140 7.73 -18.33 -1.85
N TYR A 141 6.54 -18.73 -2.27
CA TYR A 141 6.35 -19.82 -3.23
C TYR A 141 5.21 -19.50 -4.16
N ASN A 142 5.33 -19.98 -5.40
CA ASN A 142 4.27 -19.84 -6.39
C ASN A 142 3.14 -20.81 -6.08
N PHE A 143 1.91 -20.35 -6.19
CA PHE A 143 0.75 -21.24 -6.14
C PHE A 143 -0.39 -20.71 -7.00
N ASN A 144 -1.13 -21.66 -7.56
CA ASN A 144 -2.36 -21.40 -8.29
C ASN A 144 -3.49 -22.11 -7.54
N GLY A 145 -4.45 -21.34 -7.04
CA GLY A 145 -5.53 -21.85 -6.20
C GLY A 145 -5.74 -21.00 -4.95
N PRO A 146 -6.96 -21.00 -4.40
CA PRO A 146 -7.33 -20.07 -3.36
C PRO A 146 -6.67 -20.39 -2.02
N ALA A 147 -5.83 -19.48 -1.52
CA ALA A 147 -5.40 -19.45 -0.12
C ALA A 147 -6.27 -18.43 0.63
N GLN A 148 -7.04 -18.90 1.62
CA GLN A 148 -7.86 -18.03 2.47
C GLN A 148 -7.15 -17.80 3.81
N MET A 149 -7.10 -16.54 4.22
CA MET A 149 -6.54 -16.12 5.51
C MET A 149 -7.49 -15.15 6.19
N LYS A 150 -7.85 -15.48 7.43
CA LYS A 150 -8.68 -14.61 8.28
C LYS A 150 -7.76 -13.69 9.06
N ILE A 151 -7.91 -12.38 8.85
CA ILE A 151 -7.08 -11.38 9.49
C ILE A 151 -7.97 -10.60 10.45
N GLY A 152 -7.82 -10.85 11.75
CA GLY A 152 -8.63 -10.24 12.81
C GLY A 152 -8.18 -8.84 13.22
N CYS A 153 -7.57 -8.07 12.32
CA CYS A 153 -7.05 -6.73 12.60
C CYS A 153 -7.92 -5.65 11.94
N ASP A 154 -7.87 -4.43 12.47
CA ASP A 154 -8.59 -3.27 11.92
C ASP A 154 -8.13 -2.96 10.49
N ASN A 155 -6.81 -3.00 10.28
CA ASN A 155 -6.19 -2.76 8.98
C ASN A 155 -5.34 -3.96 8.58
N THR A 156 -5.33 -4.21 7.28
CA THR A 156 -4.54 -5.28 6.66
C THR A 156 -3.73 -4.73 5.51
N VAL A 157 -2.51 -5.23 5.31
CA VAL A 157 -1.64 -4.85 4.20
C VAL A 157 -1.09 -6.08 3.53
N VAL A 158 -1.23 -6.15 2.21
CA VAL A 158 -0.48 -7.07 1.35
C VAL A 158 0.73 -6.31 0.84
N ARG A 159 1.93 -6.72 1.21
CA ARG A 159 3.20 -6.13 0.80
C ARG A 159 3.98 -7.11 -0.06
N MET A 160 4.56 -6.65 -1.15
CA MET A 160 5.45 -7.40 -2.06
C MET A 160 6.77 -6.64 -2.20
#